data_AF-A0A428SNZ6-F1
#
_entry.id   AF-A0A428SNZ6-F1
#
_cell.length_a   1.000
_cell.length_b   1.000
_cell.length_c   1.000
_cell.angle_alpha   90.00
_cell.angle_beta   90.00
_cell.angle_gamma   90.00
#
_symmetry.space_group_name_H-M   'P 1'
#
loop_
_entity.id
_entity.type
_entity.pdbx_description
1 polymer ?
#
loop_
_entity_poly.entity_id
_entity_poly.type
_entity_poly.pdbx_seq_one_letter_code
_entity_poly.pdbx_strand_id
1 'polypeptide(L)'
;MEVALTFGSLGDIIAICQVAVQLGRAIGIGSGVVGESAKEYQDFREDLDAFVRILMQVVATYQQHEFSPYLDGLDNATKSVINQCGTLIQDTLEHIQPKYHDSLSGRGSGKKINDIYRKIEWSMREKDRLRHVREKLQDGMQRLSLLTTLAARKSARVDNATLCARIEEIRQLVSDNCQSREEMLDLLRVQNTASENQAEKLEDMSQQLVVMASNSMFLRPLDPTKELPVILEDALGNELPIPAQWLDSLEWEVFYGLLVGHFKGRSGYDMVLKREYALEESSSGRDLDTNRPLHFCLRKGMKINMSMVFDAATFIAGACPRCKMVADVPEGVTVQ
;
A
#
# COMPACT_ATOMS: atom_id res chain seq x y z
N MET A 1 49.36 -36.92 26.79
CA MET A 1 48.34 -35.87 26.84
C MET A 1 47.03 -36.59 26.62
N GLU A 2 46.34 -36.92 27.71
CA GLU A 2 45.02 -37.58 27.64
C GLU A 2 44.07 -36.61 26.96
N VAL A 3 43.67 -36.94 25.73
CA VAL A 3 42.62 -36.20 25.04
C VAL A 3 41.32 -36.66 25.66
N ALA A 4 40.84 -35.91 26.65
CA ALA A 4 39.51 -36.08 27.19
C ALA A 4 38.50 -35.78 26.06
N LEU A 5 37.96 -36.84 25.48
CA LEU A 5 36.96 -36.74 24.42
C LEU A 5 35.62 -36.34 25.05
N THR A 6 35.18 -35.12 24.81
CA THR A 6 33.89 -34.61 25.30
C THR A 6 32.79 -34.90 24.30
N PHE A 7 32.49 -36.18 24.09
CA PHE A 7 31.57 -36.67 23.05
C PHE A 7 30.16 -36.08 23.12
N GLY A 8 29.98 -35.03 22.35
CA GLY A 8 28.71 -34.33 22.14
C GLY A 8 28.78 -33.32 20.99
N SER A 9 29.95 -33.16 20.37
CA SER A 9 30.20 -32.25 19.26
C SER A 9 30.55 -33.01 17.98
N LEU A 10 30.31 -32.38 16.84
CA LEU A 10 30.80 -32.83 15.52
C LEU A 10 32.31 -33.16 15.54
N GLY A 11 33.09 -32.43 16.35
CA GLY A 11 34.53 -32.61 16.48
C GLY A 11 34.93 -33.97 17.04
N ASP A 12 34.15 -34.53 17.98
CA ASP A 12 34.50 -35.80 18.62
C ASP A 12 34.26 -37.00 17.69
N ILE A 13 33.19 -36.93 16.88
CA ILE A 13 32.92 -37.95 15.85
C ILE A 13 34.02 -37.95 14.80
N ILE A 14 34.50 -36.77 14.39
CA ILE A 14 35.64 -36.63 13.48
C ILE A 14 36.91 -37.20 14.12
N ALA A 15 37.15 -36.96 15.41
CA ALA A 15 38.28 -37.53 16.14
C ALA A 15 38.23 -39.07 16.15
N ILE A 16 37.07 -39.69 16.42
CA ILE A 16 36.90 -41.14 16.31
C ILE A 16 37.19 -41.63 14.89
N CYS A 17 36.68 -40.93 13.86
CA CYS A 17 36.95 -41.31 12.48
C CYS A 17 38.47 -41.29 12.18
N GLN A 18 39.20 -40.30 12.70
CA GLN A 18 40.65 -40.24 12.55
C GLN A 18 41.36 -41.39 13.26
N VAL A 19 40.95 -41.71 14.49
CA VAL A 19 41.51 -42.83 15.27
C VAL A 19 41.22 -44.17 14.58
N ALA A 20 40.01 -44.38 14.07
CA ALA A 20 39.63 -45.57 13.30
C ALA A 20 40.47 -45.73 12.03
N VAL A 21 40.68 -44.64 11.29
CA VAL A 21 41.54 -44.63 10.09
C VAL A 21 43.00 -44.92 10.45
N GLN A 22 43.51 -44.39 11.57
CA GLN A 22 44.87 -44.69 12.05
C GLN A 22 45.03 -46.16 12.43
N LEU A 23 44.06 -46.74 13.12
CA LEU A 23 44.04 -48.17 13.45
C LEU A 23 44.02 -49.04 12.17
N GLY A 24 43.17 -48.69 11.20
CA GLY A 24 43.10 -49.39 9.91
C GLY A 24 44.44 -49.34 9.13
N ARG A 25 45.18 -48.22 9.22
CA ARG A 25 46.52 -48.12 8.62
C ARG A 25 47.56 -48.95 9.38
N ALA A 26 47.54 -48.93 10.71
CA ALA A 26 48.47 -49.71 11.53
C ALA A 26 48.34 -51.21 11.26
N ILE A 27 47.12 -51.68 11.06
CA ILE A 27 46.82 -53.07 10.72
C ILE A 27 47.21 -53.42 9.28
N GLY A 28 47.00 -52.50 8.32
CA GLY A 28 47.37 -52.70 6.92
C GLY A 28 48.88 -52.84 6.66
N ILE A 29 49.74 -52.33 7.55
CA ILE A 29 51.20 -52.53 7.48
C ILE A 29 51.57 -53.97 7.91
N GLY A 30 50.76 -54.59 8.78
CA GLY A 30 50.92 -55.98 9.22
C GLY A 30 50.42 -57.02 8.21
N SER A 31 49.58 -56.66 7.24
CA SER A 31 48.83 -57.58 6.37
C SER A 31 49.59 -58.07 5.11
N GLY A 32 50.89 -57.82 4.99
CA GLY A 32 51.71 -58.30 3.85
C GLY A 32 51.95 -59.82 3.83
N VAL A 33 51.22 -60.59 4.64
CA VAL A 33 51.31 -62.05 4.75
C VAL A 33 50.21 -62.66 3.88
N VAL A 34 50.56 -63.62 3.01
CA VAL A 34 49.59 -64.35 2.18
C VAL A 34 48.99 -65.50 3.00
N GLY A 35 47.67 -65.54 3.19
CA GLY A 35 46.96 -66.61 3.93
C GLY A 35 45.66 -66.16 4.62
N GLU A 36 45.02 -67.05 5.40
CA GLU A 36 43.72 -66.80 6.08
C GLU A 36 43.76 -65.58 7.04
N SER A 37 44.88 -65.34 7.72
CA SER A 37 45.05 -64.15 8.56
C SER A 37 44.94 -62.84 7.77
N ALA A 38 45.35 -62.82 6.50
CA ALA A 38 45.26 -61.62 5.64
C ALA A 38 43.81 -61.19 5.41
N LYS A 39 42.90 -62.16 5.25
CA LYS A 39 41.47 -61.93 5.03
C LYS A 39 40.83 -61.33 6.28
N GLU A 40 41.12 -61.87 7.47
CA GLU A 40 40.57 -61.35 8.72
C GLU A 40 40.98 -59.89 8.99
N TYR A 41 42.20 -59.49 8.61
CA TYR A 41 42.66 -58.10 8.70
C TYR A 41 41.99 -57.19 7.67
N GLN A 42 41.75 -57.68 6.45
CA GLN A 42 41.02 -56.96 5.41
C GLN A 42 39.58 -56.73 5.84
N ASP A 43 38.91 -57.78 6.30
CA ASP A 43 37.56 -57.71 6.83
C ASP A 43 37.44 -56.70 8.00
N PHE A 44 38.40 -56.70 8.93
CA PHE A 44 38.38 -55.76 10.06
C PHE A 44 38.55 -54.31 9.58
N ARG A 45 39.37 -54.09 8.54
CA ARG A 45 39.49 -52.77 7.91
C ARG A 45 38.21 -52.35 7.21
N GLU A 46 37.54 -53.27 6.52
CA GLU A 46 36.22 -53.01 5.91
C GLU A 46 35.18 -52.63 6.97
N ASP A 47 35.18 -53.29 8.13
CA ASP A 47 34.31 -52.95 9.25
C ASP A 47 34.63 -51.57 9.85
N LEU A 48 35.91 -51.18 9.94
CA LEU A 48 36.31 -49.83 10.36
C LEU A 48 35.86 -48.76 9.35
N ASP A 49 36.01 -49.01 8.05
CA ASP A 49 35.54 -48.12 7.00
C ASP A 49 34.00 -48.01 7.01
N ALA A 50 33.29 -49.11 7.25
CA ALA A 50 31.84 -49.13 7.41
C ALA A 50 31.39 -48.35 8.65
N PHE A 51 32.11 -48.48 9.76
CA PHE A 51 31.84 -47.72 10.98
C PHE A 51 31.98 -46.22 10.77
N VAL A 52 33.05 -45.78 10.07
CA VAL A 52 33.23 -44.36 9.69
C VAL A 52 32.08 -43.86 8.84
N ARG A 53 31.59 -44.65 7.86
CA ARG A 53 30.42 -44.27 7.05
C ARG A 53 29.16 -44.10 7.90
N ILE A 54 28.91 -45.00 8.84
CA ILE A 54 27.76 -44.91 9.75
C ILE A 54 27.88 -43.68 10.65
N LEU A 55 29.07 -43.38 11.17
CA LEU A 55 29.30 -42.15 11.95
C LEU A 55 29.04 -40.87 11.13
N MET A 56 29.42 -40.85 9.85
CA MET A 56 29.10 -39.73 8.97
C MET A 56 27.59 -39.62 8.70
N GLN A 57 26.88 -40.73 8.59
CA GLN A 57 25.42 -40.74 8.45
C GLN A 57 24.72 -40.25 9.72
N VAL A 58 25.23 -40.61 10.91
CA VAL A 58 24.79 -40.03 12.18
C VAL A 58 24.97 -38.53 12.13
N VAL A 59 26.17 -38.02 11.82
CA VAL A 59 26.41 -36.57 11.69
C VAL A 59 25.42 -35.88 10.76
N ALA A 60 25.20 -36.41 9.56
CA ALA A 60 24.29 -35.82 8.59
C ALA A 60 22.84 -35.77 9.10
N THR A 61 22.40 -36.82 9.80
CA THR A 61 21.06 -36.90 10.39
C THR A 61 20.85 -35.87 11.49
N TYR A 62 21.88 -35.62 12.31
CA TYR A 62 21.81 -34.65 13.40
C TYR A 62 22.04 -33.19 12.96
N GLN A 63 22.82 -32.96 11.88
CA GLN A 63 22.99 -31.60 11.31
C GLN A 63 21.71 -31.04 10.70
N GLN A 64 20.82 -31.91 10.20
CA GLN A 64 19.54 -31.52 9.62
C GLN A 64 18.44 -31.33 10.67
N HIS A 65 18.74 -31.53 11.96
CA HIS A 65 17.76 -31.55 13.04
C HIS A 65 17.89 -30.35 13.97
N GLU A 66 16.76 -29.68 14.26
CA GLU A 66 16.67 -28.74 15.39
C GLU A 66 16.56 -29.51 16.70
N PHE A 67 17.30 -29.10 17.74
CA PHE A 67 17.28 -29.77 19.04
C PHE A 67 15.85 -29.96 19.56
N SER A 68 15.42 -31.23 19.70
CA SER A 68 14.10 -31.58 20.22
C SER A 68 14.22 -32.37 21.54
N PRO A 69 13.55 -31.95 22.63
CA PRO A 69 13.50 -32.71 23.88
C PRO A 69 13.00 -34.15 23.71
N TYR A 70 12.26 -34.41 22.63
CA TYR A 70 11.69 -35.72 22.31
C TYR A 70 12.73 -36.72 21.77
N LEU A 71 13.88 -36.24 21.30
CA LEU A 71 15.00 -37.06 20.84
C LEU A 71 16.09 -37.26 21.89
N ASP A 72 16.05 -36.56 23.02
CA ASP A 72 17.13 -36.59 24.03
C ASP A 72 17.52 -38.02 24.48
N GLY A 73 16.54 -38.91 24.70
CA GLY A 73 16.82 -40.31 25.04
C GLY A 73 17.53 -41.08 23.92
N LEU A 74 17.26 -40.75 22.66
CA LEU A 74 17.88 -41.34 21.48
C LEU A 74 19.27 -40.77 21.25
N ASP A 75 19.44 -39.48 21.51
CA ASP A 75 20.72 -38.77 21.44
C ASP A 75 21.69 -39.33 22.47
N ASN A 76 21.22 -39.52 23.70
CA ASN A 76 22.01 -40.10 24.80
C ASN A 76 22.40 -41.56 24.52
N ALA A 77 21.49 -42.36 23.96
CA ALA A 77 21.80 -43.72 23.53
C ALA A 77 22.83 -43.75 22.39
N THR A 78 22.69 -42.85 21.41
CA THR A 78 23.61 -42.72 20.28
C THR A 78 25.00 -42.32 20.77
N LYS A 79 25.10 -41.30 21.64
CA LYS A 79 26.36 -40.89 22.28
C LYS A 79 27.01 -42.03 23.05
N SER A 80 26.23 -42.79 23.83
CA SER A 80 26.73 -43.93 24.59
C SER A 80 27.37 -45.00 23.70
N VAL A 81 26.72 -45.34 22.58
CA VAL A 81 27.27 -46.33 21.62
C VAL A 81 28.52 -45.79 20.93
N ILE A 82 28.52 -44.53 20.50
CA ILE A 82 29.70 -43.87 19.90
C ILE A 82 30.88 -43.90 20.88
N ASN A 83 30.64 -43.60 22.16
CA ASN A 83 31.68 -43.58 23.19
C ASN A 83 32.26 -44.96 23.40
N GLN A 84 31.42 -45.99 23.54
CA GLN A 84 31.86 -47.37 23.74
C GLN A 84 32.71 -47.86 22.57
N CYS A 85 32.33 -47.55 21.33
CA CYS A 85 33.12 -47.90 20.16
C CYS A 85 34.42 -47.07 20.07
N GLY A 86 34.34 -45.77 20.37
CA GLY A 86 35.50 -44.88 20.37
C GLY A 86 36.58 -45.31 21.36
N THR A 87 36.21 -45.59 22.61
CA THR A 87 37.15 -46.09 23.64
C THR A 87 37.75 -47.42 23.24
N LEU A 88 36.94 -48.35 22.71
CA LEU A 88 37.42 -49.65 22.27
C LEU A 88 38.47 -49.55 21.15
N ILE A 89 38.24 -48.66 20.17
CA ILE A 89 39.19 -48.41 19.08
C ILE A 89 40.45 -47.72 19.62
N GLN A 90 40.31 -46.73 20.49
CA GLN A 90 41.41 -46.00 21.10
C GLN A 90 42.30 -46.92 21.95
N ASP A 91 41.72 -47.71 22.85
CA ASP A 91 42.43 -48.67 23.71
C ASP A 91 43.21 -49.71 22.87
N THR A 92 42.64 -50.09 21.73
CA THR A 92 43.27 -51.01 20.77
C THR A 92 44.42 -50.34 20.04
N LEU A 93 44.25 -49.09 19.60
CA LEU A 93 45.31 -48.31 18.97
C LEU A 93 46.46 -48.07 19.94
N GLU A 94 46.20 -47.65 21.18
CA GLU A 94 47.23 -47.40 22.20
C GLU A 94 48.00 -48.65 22.58
N HIS A 95 47.38 -49.82 22.52
CA HIS A 95 48.09 -51.09 22.74
C HIS A 95 49.02 -51.47 21.59
N ILE A 96 48.63 -51.14 20.36
CA ILE A 96 49.37 -51.50 19.14
C ILE A 96 50.46 -50.45 18.87
N GLN A 97 50.19 -49.17 19.06
CA GLN A 97 51.06 -48.03 18.74
C GLN A 97 52.51 -48.14 19.26
N PRO A 98 52.80 -48.44 20.54
CA PRO A 98 54.18 -48.50 21.04
C PRO A 98 55.00 -49.64 20.42
N LYS A 99 54.35 -50.67 19.89
CA LYS A 99 55.02 -51.83 19.25
C LYS A 99 55.37 -51.57 17.78
N TYR A 100 54.71 -50.62 17.13
CA TYR A 100 54.82 -50.35 15.68
C TYR A 100 55.27 -48.92 15.37
N HIS A 101 55.63 -48.12 16.38
CA HIS A 101 56.03 -46.72 16.19
C HIS A 101 57.13 -46.55 15.13
N ASP A 102 58.13 -47.42 15.14
CA ASP A 102 59.24 -47.43 14.16
C ASP A 102 58.79 -47.89 12.76
N SER A 103 57.80 -48.77 12.66
CA SER A 103 57.23 -49.27 11.39
C SER A 103 56.20 -48.33 10.77
N LEU A 104 55.67 -47.39 11.55
CA LEU A 104 54.70 -46.37 11.16
C LEU A 104 55.38 -45.06 10.72
N SER A 105 56.59 -44.78 11.22
CA SER A 105 57.43 -43.72 10.67
C SER A 105 57.99 -44.19 9.31
N GLY A 106 57.94 -43.35 8.27
CA GLY A 106 58.22 -43.72 6.88
C GLY A 106 59.65 -44.20 6.53
N ARG A 107 60.44 -44.65 7.50
CA ARG A 107 61.82 -45.15 7.36
C ARG A 107 61.93 -46.53 8.03
N GLY A 108 61.58 -47.58 7.30
CA GLY A 108 61.52 -48.96 7.80
C GLY A 108 62.80 -49.47 8.47
N SER A 109 62.67 -50.33 9.50
CA SER A 109 63.73 -50.70 10.46
C SER A 109 64.81 -51.69 9.96
N GLY A 110 64.82 -52.04 8.67
CA GLY A 110 65.93 -52.78 8.03
C GLY A 110 66.20 -54.21 8.51
N LYS A 111 65.41 -54.81 9.42
CA LYS A 111 65.64 -56.18 9.96
C LYS A 111 64.53 -57.17 9.58
N LYS A 112 64.53 -57.60 8.30
CA LYS A 112 63.46 -58.40 7.66
C LYS A 112 63.10 -59.75 8.33
N ILE A 113 64.02 -60.45 9.00
CA ILE A 113 63.76 -61.79 9.57
C ILE A 113 63.12 -61.71 10.96
N ASN A 114 63.51 -60.73 11.78
CA ASN A 114 62.91 -60.48 13.09
C ASN A 114 61.48 -59.92 12.94
N ASP A 115 61.24 -59.15 11.87
CA ASP A 115 59.90 -58.70 11.48
C ASP A 115 58.97 -59.86 11.15
N ILE A 116 59.44 -60.94 10.50
CA ILE A 116 58.60 -62.09 10.16
C ILE A 116 58.18 -62.87 11.41
N TYR A 117 59.10 -63.09 12.36
CA TYR A 117 58.78 -63.77 13.62
C TYR A 117 57.80 -62.95 14.48
N ARG A 118 58.04 -61.63 14.61
CA ARG A 118 57.09 -60.72 15.29
C ARG A 118 55.76 -60.62 14.58
N LYS A 119 55.71 -60.75 13.25
CA LYS A 119 54.46 -60.79 12.46
C LYS A 119 53.66 -62.06 12.72
N ILE A 120 54.31 -63.21 12.88
CA ILE A 120 53.63 -64.49 13.19
C ILE A 120 53.11 -64.48 14.64
N GLU A 121 53.91 -64.00 15.59
CA GLU A 121 53.51 -63.82 16.99
C GLU A 121 52.34 -62.81 17.12
N TRP A 122 52.38 -61.72 16.34
CA TRP A 122 51.28 -60.75 16.23
C TRP A 122 50.02 -61.36 15.62
N SER A 123 50.14 -62.17 14.57
CA SER A 123 49.00 -62.82 13.91
C SER A 123 48.27 -63.84 14.78
N MET A 124 48.91 -64.32 15.84
CA MET A 124 48.33 -65.33 16.73
C MET A 124 47.80 -64.71 18.02
N ARG A 125 48.48 -63.71 18.60
CA ARG A 125 48.11 -63.10 19.89
C ARG A 125 47.15 -61.92 19.77
N GLU A 126 47.24 -61.13 18.70
CA GLU A 126 46.36 -59.98 18.46
C GLU A 126 45.04 -60.39 17.78
N LYS A 127 45.00 -61.60 17.21
CA LYS A 127 43.85 -62.17 16.49
C LYS A 127 42.57 -62.19 17.33
N ASP A 128 42.66 -62.73 18.55
CA ASP A 128 41.50 -62.84 19.44
C ASP A 128 41.00 -61.48 19.91
N ARG A 129 41.92 -60.54 20.13
CA ARG A 129 41.56 -59.17 20.50
C ARG A 129 40.89 -58.44 19.34
N LEU A 130 41.45 -58.53 18.13
CA LEU A 130 40.85 -57.88 16.95
C LEU A 130 39.51 -58.50 16.59
N ARG A 131 39.33 -59.81 16.79
CA ARG A 131 38.03 -60.48 16.66
C ARG A 131 37.02 -59.92 17.66
N HIS A 132 37.41 -59.78 18.92
CA HIS A 132 36.55 -59.19 19.95
C HIS A 132 36.18 -57.73 19.62
N VAL A 133 37.16 -56.94 19.17
CA VAL A 133 36.94 -55.55 18.76
C VAL A 133 36.00 -55.49 17.56
N ARG A 134 36.20 -56.37 16.58
CA ARG A 134 35.35 -56.51 15.39
C ARG A 134 33.89 -56.82 15.77
N GLU A 135 33.66 -57.81 16.62
CA GLU A 135 32.32 -58.20 17.08
C GLU A 135 31.61 -57.03 17.78
N LYS A 136 32.31 -56.34 18.68
CA LYS A 136 31.77 -55.16 19.38
C LYS A 136 31.53 -53.98 18.45
N LEU A 137 32.39 -53.78 17.45
CA LEU A 137 32.22 -52.75 16.43
C LEU A 137 30.99 -53.03 15.57
N GLN A 138 30.77 -54.29 15.18
CA GLN A 138 29.60 -54.71 14.42
C GLN A 138 28.29 -54.54 15.20
N ASP A 139 28.26 -54.93 16.49
CA ASP A 139 27.12 -54.66 17.38
C ASP A 139 26.86 -53.14 17.51
N GLY A 140 27.92 -52.34 17.68
CA GLY A 140 27.83 -50.89 17.69
C GLY A 140 27.27 -50.30 16.39
N MET A 141 27.75 -50.75 15.24
CA MET A 141 27.27 -50.34 13.91
C MET A 141 25.78 -50.62 13.72
N GLN A 142 25.31 -51.82 14.11
CA GLN A 142 23.89 -52.18 14.02
C GLN A 142 23.02 -51.29 14.91
N ARG A 143 23.46 -51.03 16.14
CA ARG A 143 22.76 -50.14 17.07
C ARG A 143 22.71 -48.71 16.54
N LEU A 144 23.83 -48.17 16.07
CA LEU A 144 23.87 -46.82 15.51
C LEU A 144 22.97 -46.68 14.29
N SER A 145 22.94 -47.66 13.39
CA SER A 145 22.06 -47.65 12.23
C SER A 145 20.58 -47.62 12.63
N LEU A 146 20.18 -48.45 13.61
CA LEU A 146 18.81 -48.46 14.12
C LEU A 146 18.45 -47.14 14.80
N LEU A 147 19.32 -46.63 15.69
CA LEU A 147 19.08 -45.39 16.41
C LEU A 147 18.97 -44.20 15.44
N THR A 148 19.82 -44.15 14.42
CA THR A 148 19.77 -43.12 13.36
C THR A 148 18.46 -43.18 12.58
N THR A 149 18.01 -44.38 12.21
CA THR A 149 16.73 -44.59 11.50
C THR A 149 15.53 -44.15 12.36
N LEU A 150 15.56 -44.45 13.66
CA LEU A 150 14.53 -44.02 14.60
C LEU A 150 14.52 -42.50 14.78
N ALA A 151 15.68 -41.85 14.79
CA ALA A 151 15.83 -40.41 14.95
C ALA A 151 15.23 -39.69 13.74
N ALA A 152 15.64 -40.09 12.54
CA ALA A 152 15.11 -39.55 11.29
C ALA A 152 13.58 -39.71 11.20
N ARG A 153 13.06 -40.89 11.58
CA ARG A 153 11.60 -41.13 11.55
C ARG A 153 10.84 -40.28 12.56
N LYS A 154 11.36 -40.12 13.78
CA LYS A 154 10.72 -39.28 14.79
C LYS A 154 10.76 -37.81 14.41
N SER A 155 11.89 -37.31 13.89
CA SER A 155 12.02 -35.95 13.35
C SER A 155 10.94 -35.68 12.30
N ALA A 156 10.87 -36.53 11.26
CA ALA A 156 9.92 -36.34 10.19
C ALA A 156 8.46 -36.30 10.67
N ARG A 157 8.11 -37.01 11.76
CA ARG A 157 6.77 -36.93 12.34
C ARG A 157 6.49 -35.59 13.02
N VAL A 158 7.48 -35.03 13.71
CA VAL A 158 7.36 -33.72 14.36
C VAL A 158 7.25 -32.62 13.30
N ASP A 159 8.07 -32.68 12.25
CA ASP A 159 8.02 -31.73 11.14
C ASP A 159 6.66 -31.77 10.44
N ASN A 160 6.17 -32.97 10.13
CA ASN A 160 4.84 -33.16 9.53
C ASN A 160 3.71 -32.66 10.44
N ALA A 161 3.77 -32.91 11.75
CA ALA A 161 2.76 -32.41 12.69
C ALA A 161 2.74 -30.87 12.72
N THR A 162 3.92 -30.25 12.70
CA THR A 162 4.07 -28.79 12.64
C THR A 162 3.51 -28.22 11.34
N LEU A 163 3.79 -28.86 10.20
CA LEU A 163 3.23 -28.46 8.91
C LEU A 163 1.70 -28.61 8.88
N CYS A 164 1.14 -29.70 9.40
CA CYS A 164 -0.31 -29.88 9.51
C CYS A 164 -0.95 -28.78 10.36
N ALA A 165 -0.35 -28.41 11.49
CA ALA A 165 -0.85 -27.33 12.34
C ALA A 165 -0.87 -25.98 11.59
N ARG A 166 0.21 -25.66 10.85
CA ARG A 166 0.27 -24.44 10.03
C ARG A 166 -0.74 -24.44 8.88
N ILE A 167 -0.97 -25.58 8.26
CA ILE A 167 -1.99 -25.72 7.20
C ILE A 167 -3.39 -25.46 7.77
N GLU A 168 -3.67 -25.96 8.97
CA GLU A 168 -4.97 -25.75 9.62
C GLU A 168 -5.18 -24.27 9.98
N GLU A 169 -4.15 -23.59 10.50
CA GLU A 169 -4.20 -22.15 10.76
C GLU A 169 -4.49 -21.35 9.48
N ILE A 170 -3.81 -21.66 8.37
CA ILE A 170 -4.06 -21.02 7.07
C ILE A 170 -5.49 -21.28 6.59
N ARG A 171 -5.97 -22.52 6.73
CA ARG A 171 -7.36 -22.87 6.36
C ARG A 171 -8.37 -22.03 7.14
N GLN A 172 -8.15 -21.86 8.43
CA GLN A 172 -9.02 -21.09 9.29
C GLN A 172 -9.03 -19.61 8.88
N LEU A 173 -7.85 -19.01 8.66
CA LEU A 173 -7.72 -17.65 8.15
C LEU A 173 -8.40 -17.44 6.78
N VAL A 174 -8.28 -18.41 5.88
CA VAL A 174 -8.96 -18.36 4.57
C VAL A 174 -10.48 -18.46 4.73
N SER A 175 -10.96 -19.33 5.62
CA SER A 175 -12.39 -19.46 5.92
C SER A 175 -12.96 -18.15 6.48
N ASP A 176 -12.28 -17.55 7.46
CA ASP A 176 -12.71 -16.30 8.08
C ASP A 176 -12.72 -15.14 7.07
N ASN A 177 -11.70 -15.04 6.22
CA ASN A 177 -11.65 -14.04 5.14
C ASN A 177 -12.76 -14.24 4.10
N CYS A 178 -13.06 -15.48 3.72
CA CYS A 178 -14.16 -15.78 2.82
C CYS A 178 -15.50 -15.34 3.42
N GLN A 179 -15.74 -15.66 4.70
CA GLN A 179 -16.96 -15.27 5.40
C GLN A 179 -17.10 -13.75 5.50
N SER A 180 -16.04 -13.04 5.92
CA SER A 180 -16.06 -11.59 6.00
C SER A 180 -16.30 -10.92 4.63
N ARG A 181 -15.77 -11.51 3.56
CA ARG A 181 -16.01 -11.02 2.19
C ARG A 181 -17.45 -11.27 1.73
N GLU A 182 -18.05 -12.40 2.10
CA GLU A 182 -19.45 -12.71 1.83
C GLU A 182 -20.38 -11.68 2.51
N GLU A 183 -20.13 -11.40 3.80
CA GLU A 183 -20.88 -10.39 4.56
C GLU A 183 -20.77 -8.99 3.94
N MET A 184 -19.58 -8.61 3.44
CA MET A 184 -19.37 -7.36 2.74
C MET A 184 -20.14 -7.29 1.42
N LEU A 185 -20.19 -8.39 0.67
CA LEU A 185 -20.96 -8.47 -0.58
C LEU A 185 -22.46 -8.34 -0.33
N ASP A 186 -22.97 -8.95 0.74
CA ASP A 186 -24.38 -8.81 1.11
C ASP A 186 -24.72 -7.38 1.54
N LEU A 187 -23.83 -6.70 2.28
CA LEU A 187 -24.00 -5.29 2.61
C LEU A 187 -24.05 -4.42 1.35
N LEU A 188 -23.17 -4.65 0.38
CA LEU A 188 -23.16 -3.92 -0.89
C LEU A 188 -24.45 -4.16 -1.71
N ARG A 189 -24.99 -5.38 -1.70
CA ARG A 189 -26.28 -5.67 -2.36
C ARG A 189 -27.43 -4.89 -1.72
N VAL A 190 -27.49 -4.85 -0.39
CA VAL A 190 -28.50 -4.07 0.33
C VAL A 190 -28.36 -2.58 0.03
N GLN A 191 -27.13 -2.06 -0.02
CA GLN A 191 -26.89 -0.66 -0.36
C GLN A 191 -27.29 -0.33 -1.80
N ASN A 192 -26.99 -1.20 -2.77
CA ASN A 192 -27.38 -1.00 -4.16
C ASN A 192 -28.90 -0.97 -4.33
N THR A 193 -29.62 -1.92 -3.74
CA THR A 193 -31.10 -1.93 -3.79
C THR A 193 -31.70 -0.69 -3.12
N ALA A 194 -31.12 -0.22 -2.00
CA ALA A 194 -31.53 1.04 -1.38
C ALA A 194 -31.28 2.24 -2.30
N SER A 195 -30.14 2.27 -3.01
CA SER A 195 -29.80 3.35 -3.96
C SER A 195 -30.71 3.34 -5.19
N GLU A 196 -31.05 2.17 -5.73
CA GLU A 196 -32.00 2.03 -6.84
C GLU A 196 -33.38 2.55 -6.44
N ASN A 197 -33.87 2.17 -5.25
CA ASN A 197 -35.13 2.68 -4.70
C ASN A 197 -35.12 4.20 -4.48
N GLN A 198 -33.97 4.77 -4.12
CA GLN A 198 -33.82 6.23 -4.00
C GLN A 198 -33.86 6.92 -5.38
N ALA A 199 -33.22 6.32 -6.39
CA ALA A 199 -33.24 6.84 -7.76
C ALA A 199 -34.67 6.84 -8.33
N GLU A 200 -35.44 5.78 -8.14
CA GLU A 200 -36.85 5.69 -8.57
C GLU A 200 -37.71 6.78 -7.90
N LYS A 201 -37.54 7.00 -6.59
CA LYS A 201 -38.24 8.07 -5.87
C LYS A 201 -37.87 9.47 -6.38
N LEU A 202 -36.60 9.70 -6.72
CA LEU A 202 -36.15 10.97 -7.29
C LEU A 202 -36.77 11.20 -8.67
N GLU A 203 -36.90 10.16 -9.47
CA GLU A 203 -37.56 10.24 -10.78
C GLU A 203 -39.04 10.58 -10.65
N ASP A 204 -39.78 9.91 -9.76
CA ASP A 204 -41.19 10.22 -9.49
C ASP A 204 -41.36 11.67 -8.97
N MET A 205 -40.52 12.10 -8.02
CA MET A 205 -40.52 13.49 -7.55
C MET A 205 -40.27 14.48 -8.68
N SER A 206 -39.33 14.19 -9.59
CA SER A 206 -39.05 15.04 -10.75
C SER A 206 -40.26 15.13 -11.68
N GLN A 207 -40.94 14.02 -11.96
CA GLN A 207 -42.14 14.00 -12.80
C GLN A 207 -43.28 14.84 -12.16
N GLN A 208 -43.48 14.72 -10.85
CA GLN A 208 -44.49 15.52 -10.14
C GLN A 208 -44.20 17.02 -10.19
N LEU A 209 -42.93 17.43 -10.06
CA LEU A 209 -42.53 18.84 -10.17
C LEU A 209 -42.80 19.41 -11.56
N VAL A 210 -42.59 18.64 -12.63
CA VAL A 210 -42.89 19.06 -14.01
C VAL A 210 -44.39 19.32 -14.17
N VAL A 211 -45.25 18.41 -13.69
CA VAL A 211 -46.71 18.57 -13.74
C VAL A 211 -47.17 19.80 -12.97
N MET A 212 -46.62 20.03 -11.77
CA MET A 212 -46.90 21.23 -10.97
C MET A 212 -46.51 22.52 -11.71
N ALA A 213 -45.34 22.54 -12.35
CA ALA A 213 -44.87 23.69 -13.11
C ALA A 213 -45.78 23.99 -14.32
N SER A 214 -46.19 22.97 -15.07
CA SER A 214 -47.10 23.12 -16.21
C SER A 214 -48.46 23.70 -15.82
N ASN A 215 -49.04 23.23 -14.71
CA ASN A 215 -50.33 23.74 -14.23
C ASN A 215 -50.27 25.23 -13.81
N SER A 216 -49.13 25.70 -13.30
CA SER A 216 -48.93 27.11 -12.94
C SER A 216 -48.88 28.06 -14.16
N MET A 217 -48.50 27.54 -15.34
CA MET A 217 -48.33 28.33 -16.56
C MET A 217 -49.68 28.81 -17.15
N PHE A 218 -50.78 28.12 -16.85
CA PHE A 218 -52.12 28.44 -17.33
C PHE A 218 -52.81 29.60 -16.60
N LEU A 219 -52.19 30.17 -15.55
CA LEU A 219 -52.79 31.22 -14.70
C LEU A 219 -52.16 32.61 -14.86
N ARG A 220 -51.31 32.86 -15.86
CA ARG A 220 -50.70 34.19 -16.05
C ARG A 220 -51.65 35.19 -16.75
N PRO A 221 -51.77 36.45 -16.29
CA PRO A 221 -52.46 37.50 -17.04
C PRO A 221 -51.81 37.71 -18.42
N LEU A 222 -52.64 37.79 -19.47
CA LEU A 222 -52.20 37.94 -20.87
C LEU A 222 -51.47 39.27 -21.16
N ASP A 223 -51.53 40.24 -20.24
CA ASP A 223 -50.84 41.53 -20.34
C ASP A 223 -49.92 41.74 -19.12
N PRO A 224 -48.60 41.52 -19.26
CA PRO A 224 -47.63 41.69 -18.16
C PRO A 224 -47.44 43.16 -17.76
N THR A 225 -47.99 44.11 -18.54
CA THR A 225 -47.88 45.55 -18.29
C THR A 225 -49.12 46.16 -17.64
N LYS A 226 -50.20 45.38 -17.45
CA LYS A 226 -51.52 45.86 -17.01
C LYS A 226 -51.51 46.65 -15.68
N GLU A 227 -50.57 46.36 -14.80
CA GLU A 227 -50.43 46.99 -13.48
C GLU A 227 -49.18 47.87 -13.36
N LEU A 228 -48.40 48.01 -14.43
CA LEU A 228 -47.14 48.76 -14.40
C LEU A 228 -47.39 50.27 -14.57
N PRO A 229 -46.79 51.13 -13.73
CA PRO A 229 -46.86 52.58 -13.88
C PRO A 229 -46.12 53.05 -15.14
N VAL A 230 -46.35 54.30 -15.53
CA VAL A 230 -45.42 55.03 -16.42
C VAL A 230 -44.31 55.58 -15.55
N ILE A 231 -43.05 55.40 -15.94
CA ILE A 231 -41.89 55.97 -15.23
C ILE A 231 -41.40 57.20 -16.00
N LEU A 232 -41.39 58.37 -15.36
CA LEU A 232 -40.73 59.55 -15.89
C LEU A 232 -39.39 59.74 -15.20
N GLU A 233 -38.29 59.70 -15.94
CA GLU A 233 -36.97 60.07 -15.47
C GLU A 233 -36.73 61.56 -15.74
N ASP A 234 -36.51 62.33 -14.68
CA ASP A 234 -36.27 63.76 -14.78
C ASP A 234 -34.85 64.08 -15.29
N ALA A 235 -34.58 65.34 -15.64
CA ALA A 235 -33.27 65.76 -16.17
C ALA A 235 -32.10 65.61 -15.17
N LEU A 236 -32.38 65.31 -13.90
CA LEU A 236 -31.40 65.03 -12.86
C LEU A 236 -31.26 63.52 -12.58
N GLY A 237 -31.98 62.67 -13.34
CA GLY A 237 -31.98 61.23 -13.20
C GLY A 237 -32.92 60.68 -12.11
N ASN A 238 -33.82 61.50 -11.53
CA ASN A 238 -34.79 60.98 -10.56
C ASN A 238 -36.03 60.45 -11.26
N GLU A 239 -36.53 59.31 -10.79
CA GLU A 239 -37.75 58.70 -11.31
C GLU A 239 -38.99 59.21 -10.59
N LEU A 240 -40.02 59.53 -11.37
CA LEU A 240 -41.38 59.88 -10.95
C LEU A 240 -42.36 58.84 -11.53
N PRO A 241 -42.87 57.89 -10.72
CA PRO A 241 -43.86 56.93 -11.17
C PRO A 241 -45.24 57.58 -11.27
N ILE A 242 -45.88 57.44 -12.42
CA ILE A 242 -47.28 57.83 -12.66
C ILE A 242 -48.12 56.55 -12.60
N PRO A 243 -49.03 56.41 -11.60
CA PRO A 243 -49.82 55.21 -11.42
C PRO A 243 -50.63 54.83 -12.67
N ALA A 244 -50.65 53.54 -13.00
CA ALA A 244 -51.37 53.00 -14.16
C ALA A 244 -52.87 53.35 -14.17
N GLN A 245 -53.45 53.59 -12.99
CA GLN A 245 -54.86 53.92 -12.77
C GLN A 245 -55.19 55.35 -13.20
N TRP A 246 -54.20 56.24 -13.31
CA TRP A 246 -54.43 57.64 -13.65
C TRP A 246 -54.41 57.88 -15.16
N LEU A 247 -53.75 57.01 -15.93
CA LEU A 247 -53.43 57.23 -17.34
C LEU A 247 -54.66 57.51 -18.21
N ASP A 248 -55.79 56.86 -17.94
CA ASP A 248 -57.02 57.01 -18.74
C ASP A 248 -57.70 58.38 -18.53
N SER A 249 -57.34 59.11 -17.46
CA SER A 249 -57.96 60.39 -17.07
C SER A 249 -56.97 61.53 -16.85
N LEU A 250 -55.67 61.28 -17.01
CA LEU A 250 -54.62 62.27 -16.77
C LEU A 250 -54.55 63.27 -17.93
N GLU A 251 -54.79 64.54 -17.63
CA GLU A 251 -54.67 65.65 -18.57
C GLU A 251 -53.30 66.32 -18.48
N TRP A 252 -52.89 67.00 -19.56
CA TRP A 252 -51.62 67.71 -19.64
C TRP A 252 -51.41 68.70 -18.51
N GLU A 253 -52.42 69.49 -18.13
CA GLU A 253 -52.29 70.49 -17.07
C GLU A 253 -52.01 69.88 -15.70
N VAL A 254 -52.62 68.73 -15.40
CA VAL A 254 -52.34 67.98 -14.16
C VAL A 254 -50.92 67.44 -14.19
N PHE A 255 -50.50 66.88 -15.32
CA PHE A 255 -49.15 66.38 -15.51
C PHE A 255 -48.08 67.48 -15.38
N TYR A 256 -48.31 68.67 -15.92
CA TYR A 256 -47.44 69.83 -15.72
C TYR A 256 -47.38 70.25 -14.25
N GLY A 257 -48.52 70.25 -13.54
CA GLY A 257 -48.56 70.49 -12.11
C GLY A 257 -47.75 69.47 -11.30
N LEU A 258 -47.79 68.19 -11.68
CA LEU A 258 -46.97 67.14 -11.07
C LEU A 258 -45.48 67.40 -11.26
N LEU A 259 -45.05 67.78 -12.47
CA LEU A 259 -43.64 68.12 -12.75
C LEU A 259 -43.17 69.34 -11.94
N VAL A 260 -43.96 70.41 -11.91
CA VAL A 260 -43.65 71.60 -11.10
C VAL A 260 -43.55 71.23 -9.61
N GLY A 261 -44.46 70.40 -9.11
CA GLY A 261 -44.41 69.88 -7.74
C GLY A 261 -43.15 69.07 -7.45
N HIS A 262 -42.78 68.18 -8.38
CA HIS A 262 -41.59 67.30 -8.28
C HIS A 262 -40.28 68.10 -8.22
N PHE A 263 -40.19 69.23 -8.93
CA PHE A 263 -39.02 70.10 -8.93
C PHE A 263 -39.02 71.16 -7.83
N LYS A 264 -40.07 71.28 -7.02
CA LYS A 264 -40.16 72.33 -5.99
C LYS A 264 -39.00 72.23 -4.99
N GLY A 265 -38.20 73.30 -4.90
CA GLY A 265 -37.02 73.34 -4.03
C GLY A 265 -35.79 72.62 -4.59
N ARG A 266 -35.80 72.19 -5.86
CA ARG A 266 -34.68 71.53 -6.55
C ARG A 266 -34.15 72.40 -7.69
N SER A 267 -32.93 72.11 -8.12
CA SER A 267 -32.31 72.73 -9.31
C SER A 267 -33.17 72.48 -10.54
N GLY A 268 -33.34 73.50 -11.39
CA GLY A 268 -34.18 73.43 -12.59
C GLY A 268 -35.66 73.79 -12.38
N TYR A 269 -36.10 74.07 -11.14
CA TYR A 269 -37.49 74.48 -10.85
C TYR A 269 -38.00 75.61 -11.76
N ASP A 270 -37.20 76.66 -11.92
CA ASP A 270 -37.58 77.82 -12.74
C ASP A 270 -37.72 77.47 -14.23
N MET A 271 -36.94 76.51 -14.73
CA MET A 271 -37.03 76.04 -16.11
C MET A 271 -38.28 75.18 -16.32
N VAL A 272 -38.60 74.30 -15.36
CA VAL A 272 -39.85 73.52 -15.39
C VAL A 272 -41.06 74.44 -15.34
N LEU A 273 -41.02 75.48 -14.51
CA LEU A 273 -42.11 76.46 -14.40
C LEU A 273 -42.33 77.23 -15.72
N LYS A 274 -41.26 77.50 -16.47
CA LYS A 274 -41.30 78.14 -17.80
C LYS A 274 -41.56 77.17 -18.96
N ARG A 275 -41.69 75.86 -18.69
CA ARG A 275 -41.78 74.78 -19.70
C ARG A 275 -40.56 74.71 -20.64
N GLU A 276 -39.38 75.04 -20.13
CA GLU A 276 -38.09 74.95 -20.83
C GLU A 276 -37.49 73.54 -20.71
N TYR A 277 -38.24 72.54 -21.17
CA TYR A 277 -37.82 71.13 -21.17
C TYR A 277 -38.49 70.35 -22.30
N ALA A 278 -37.88 69.22 -22.67
CA ALA A 278 -38.41 68.25 -23.61
C ALA A 278 -38.72 66.92 -22.90
N LEU A 279 -39.69 66.18 -23.42
CA LEU A 279 -40.11 64.87 -22.93
C LEU A 279 -40.07 63.88 -24.08
N GLU A 280 -39.36 62.77 -23.89
CA GLU A 280 -39.07 61.79 -24.92
C GLU A 280 -39.44 60.38 -24.45
N GLU A 281 -40.07 59.58 -25.31
CA GLU A 281 -40.31 58.16 -25.02
C GLU A 281 -39.00 57.38 -25.12
N SER A 282 -38.57 56.76 -24.02
CA SER A 282 -37.24 56.12 -23.92
C SER A 282 -37.01 54.98 -24.92
N SER A 283 -38.06 54.31 -25.39
CA SER A 283 -37.95 53.16 -26.30
C SER A 283 -37.87 53.59 -27.77
N SER A 284 -38.61 54.64 -28.15
CA SER A 284 -38.69 55.10 -29.54
C SER A 284 -37.82 56.31 -29.83
N GLY A 285 -37.34 56.99 -28.79
CA GLY A 285 -36.52 58.19 -28.87
C GLY A 285 -37.26 59.38 -29.48
N ARG A 286 -38.60 59.39 -29.38
CA ARG A 286 -39.45 60.42 -29.97
C ARG A 286 -40.03 61.33 -28.90
N ASP A 287 -40.05 62.61 -29.21
CA ASP A 287 -40.71 63.61 -28.36
C ASP A 287 -42.20 63.30 -28.22
N LEU A 288 -42.73 63.55 -27.03
CA LEU A 288 -44.15 63.44 -26.77
C LEU A 288 -44.91 64.55 -27.53
N ASP A 289 -45.89 64.16 -28.34
CA ASP A 289 -46.74 65.08 -29.09
C ASP A 289 -47.71 65.82 -28.17
N THR A 290 -47.34 67.06 -27.79
CA THR A 290 -48.15 67.91 -26.91
C THR A 290 -49.46 68.39 -27.53
N ASN A 291 -49.68 68.18 -28.84
CA ASN A 291 -50.93 68.52 -29.51
C ASN A 291 -52.01 67.43 -29.37
N ARG A 292 -51.65 66.26 -28.82
CA ARG A 292 -52.59 65.16 -28.56
C ARG A 292 -52.97 65.10 -27.09
N PRO A 293 -54.15 64.56 -26.75
CA PRO A 293 -54.47 64.25 -25.35
C PRO A 293 -53.42 63.30 -24.74
N LEU A 294 -52.99 63.58 -23.50
CA LEU A 294 -51.89 62.88 -22.83
C LEU A 294 -52.11 61.36 -22.72
N HIS A 295 -53.35 60.90 -22.55
CA HIS A 295 -53.68 59.47 -22.50
C HIS A 295 -53.40 58.73 -23.83
N PHE A 296 -53.24 59.43 -24.96
CA PHE A 296 -52.75 58.82 -26.21
C PHE A 296 -51.23 58.76 -26.30
N CYS A 297 -50.54 59.58 -25.50
CA CYS A 297 -49.08 59.66 -25.43
C CYS A 297 -48.51 58.70 -24.38
N LEU A 298 -49.28 58.36 -23.34
CA LEU A 298 -48.86 57.51 -22.23
C LEU A 298 -49.42 56.09 -22.31
N ARG A 299 -48.62 55.08 -21.96
CA ARG A 299 -49.05 53.68 -21.87
C ARG A 299 -48.49 53.01 -20.63
N LYS A 300 -49.22 52.04 -20.07
CA LYS A 300 -48.78 51.29 -18.88
C LYS A 300 -47.42 50.62 -19.14
N GLY A 301 -46.50 50.74 -18.17
CA GLY A 301 -45.12 50.23 -18.28
C GLY A 301 -44.18 51.06 -19.18
N MET A 302 -44.61 52.21 -19.70
CA MET A 302 -43.78 53.07 -20.55
C MET A 302 -42.77 53.88 -19.72
N LYS A 303 -41.60 54.17 -20.30
CA LYS A 303 -40.58 55.05 -19.71
C LYS A 303 -40.43 56.34 -20.53
N ILE A 304 -40.43 57.49 -19.85
CA ILE A 304 -40.25 58.82 -20.42
C ILE A 304 -38.99 59.42 -19.85
N ASN A 305 -38.17 60.04 -20.70
CA ASN A 305 -37.00 60.78 -20.28
C ASN A 305 -37.26 62.28 -20.45
N MET A 306 -36.86 63.09 -19.48
CA MET A 306 -36.98 64.54 -19.52
C MET A 306 -35.60 65.17 -19.65
N SER A 307 -35.48 66.17 -20.52
CA SER A 307 -34.25 66.96 -20.71
C SER A 307 -34.55 68.44 -20.59
N MET A 308 -33.67 69.21 -19.94
CA MET A 308 -33.81 70.68 -19.87
C MET A 308 -33.36 71.32 -21.18
N VAL A 309 -34.12 72.30 -21.66
CA VAL A 309 -33.80 73.05 -22.88
C VAL A 309 -33.22 74.40 -22.49
N PHE A 310 -31.97 74.65 -22.87
CA PHE A 310 -31.30 75.93 -22.64
C PHE A 310 -31.29 76.75 -23.93
N ASP A 311 -31.76 78.00 -23.86
CA ASP A 311 -31.60 78.92 -24.98
C ASP A 311 -30.12 79.26 -25.17
N ALA A 312 -29.62 79.14 -26.40
CA ALA A 312 -28.25 79.44 -26.75
C ALA A 312 -28.07 80.97 -26.81
N ALA A 313 -27.99 81.62 -25.64
CA ALA A 313 -27.64 83.04 -25.58
C ALA A 313 -26.29 83.25 -26.27
N THR A 314 -26.28 84.09 -27.33
CA THR A 314 -25.13 84.57 -28.11
C THR A 314 -23.77 84.10 -27.58
N PHE A 315 -23.32 82.96 -28.10
CA PHE A 315 -22.01 82.41 -27.80
C PHE A 315 -20.94 83.39 -28.28
N ILE A 316 -20.30 84.11 -27.35
CA ILE A 316 -19.07 84.83 -27.68
C ILE A 316 -17.97 83.78 -27.71
N ALA A 317 -17.60 83.34 -28.92
CA ALA A 317 -16.52 82.39 -29.11
C ALA A 317 -15.25 82.88 -28.41
N GLY A 318 -14.68 82.04 -27.54
CA GLY A 318 -13.50 82.36 -26.76
C GLY A 318 -13.76 82.97 -25.38
N ALA A 319 -15.00 83.15 -24.92
CA ALA A 319 -15.30 83.64 -23.57
C ALA A 319 -15.86 82.55 -22.64
N CYS A 320 -15.49 82.62 -21.35
CA CYS A 320 -16.08 81.75 -20.31
C CYS A 320 -17.59 82.02 -20.19
N PRO A 321 -18.48 81.02 -20.34
CA PRO A 321 -19.93 81.21 -20.29
C PRO A 321 -20.45 81.77 -18.95
N ARG A 322 -19.70 81.61 -17.86
CA ARG A 322 -20.11 82.01 -16.51
C ARG A 322 -19.75 83.47 -16.17
N CYS A 323 -18.54 83.91 -16.52
CA CYS A 323 -18.04 85.26 -16.17
C CYS A 323 -17.81 86.16 -17.40
N LYS A 324 -18.05 85.65 -18.61
CA LYS A 324 -17.85 86.31 -19.90
C LYS A 324 -16.43 86.81 -20.17
N MET A 325 -15.45 86.29 -19.43
CA MET A 325 -14.04 86.64 -19.63
C MET A 325 -13.50 85.94 -20.87
N VAL A 326 -12.97 86.71 -21.83
CA VAL A 326 -12.36 86.21 -23.07
C VAL A 326 -11.00 85.60 -22.72
N ALA A 327 -10.76 84.37 -23.18
CA ALA A 327 -9.51 83.65 -23.02
C ALA A 327 -8.46 84.24 -23.97
N ASP A 328 -7.50 84.98 -23.42
CA ASP A 328 -6.31 85.43 -24.15
C ASP A 328 -5.25 84.32 -24.05
N VAL A 329 -5.28 83.38 -25.00
CA VAL A 329 -4.29 82.29 -25.09
C VAL A 329 -3.44 82.55 -26.33
N PRO A 330 -2.12 82.81 -26.19
CA PRO A 330 -1.22 82.93 -27.33
C PRO A 330 -1.18 81.61 -28.11
N GLU A 331 -1.45 81.67 -29.41
CA GLU A 331 -1.36 80.51 -30.31
C GLU A 331 0.06 79.93 -30.27
N GLY A 332 0.20 78.66 -29.81
CA GLY A 332 1.48 77.94 -29.86
C GLY A 332 1.80 77.00 -28.70
N VAL A 333 0.96 76.88 -27.67
CA VAL A 333 1.19 75.91 -26.59
C VAL A 333 0.27 74.70 -26.75
N THR A 334 0.80 73.65 -27.39
CA THR A 334 0.25 72.30 -27.28
C THR A 334 0.52 71.76 -25.88
N VAL A 335 -0.53 71.67 -25.06
CA VAL A 335 -0.47 70.99 -23.76
C VAL A 335 -0.48 69.48 -24.03
N GLN A 336 0.56 68.77 -23.57
CA GLN A 336 0.63 67.30 -23.57
C GLN A 336 -0.37 66.67 -22.61
#